data_AF-A0A3Q0JLN3-F1
#
_entry.id   AF-A0A3Q0JLN3-F1
#
_cell.length_a   1.000
_cell.length_b   1.000
_cell.length_c   1.000
_cell.angle_alpha   90.00
_cell.angle_beta   90.00
_cell.angle_gamma   90.00
#
_symmetry.space_group_name_H-M   'P 1'
#
loop_
_entity.id
_entity.type
_entity.pdbx_description
1 polymer ?
#
loop_
_entity_poly.entity_id
_entity_poly.type
_entity_poly.pdbx_seq_one_letter_code
_entity_poly.pdbx_strand_id
1 'polypeptide(L)'
;MFRRVLTIVQSHCKLGLTATLLREDDKIADLNFLIGPKLYEANWLELQKRGFIARVQCAEVWCPMSPEFYREYLVCKTSKRLLLYVMNPNKYRATQYLIAYHERRGDKTIVFSDNVFALKHYAVKMNKPYIYGPTSQSERIQILQNFKLNPKVNTIFVSKVADTSFDLPEANVLIQISSHGGSRRQEAQRLGRILRAKKGKALKL
;
A
#
# COMPACT_ATOMS: atom_id res chain seq x y z
N MET A 1 -3.37 22.57 10.37
CA MET A 1 -3.86 22.93 9.03
C MET A 1 -5.39 22.91 8.97
N PHE A 2 -6.06 21.76 9.13
CA PHE A 2 -7.54 21.66 9.00
C PHE A 2 -8.36 22.54 9.95
N ARG A 3 -7.92 22.73 11.21
CA ARG A 3 -8.60 23.67 12.14
C ARG A 3 -8.63 25.11 11.61
N ARG A 4 -7.61 25.53 10.85
CA ARG A 4 -7.57 26.88 10.24
C ARG A 4 -8.59 27.05 9.11
N VAL A 5 -8.89 25.99 8.37
CA VAL A 5 -9.89 26.06 7.28
C VAL A 5 -11.27 26.38 7.86
N LEU A 6 -11.60 25.79 9.01
CA LEU A 6 -12.88 26.01 9.69
C LEU A 6 -13.00 27.40 10.32
N THR A 7 -11.89 28.06 10.64
CA THR A 7 -11.88 29.44 11.11
C THR A 7 -11.93 30.45 9.97
N ILE A 8 -11.38 30.10 8.79
CA ILE A 8 -11.33 30.98 7.61
C ILE A 8 -12.64 30.89 6.81
N VAL A 9 -13.15 29.68 6.59
CA VAL A 9 -14.35 29.42 5.80
C VAL A 9 -15.52 29.20 6.75
N GLN A 10 -16.33 30.23 6.93
CA GLN A 10 -17.57 30.15 7.68
C GLN A 10 -18.68 29.64 6.75
N SER A 11 -19.27 28.48 7.10
CA SER A 11 -20.38 27.90 6.35
C SER A 11 -21.42 27.34 7.32
N HIS A 12 -22.70 27.45 6.93
CA HIS A 12 -23.81 26.89 7.71
C HIS A 12 -23.83 25.35 7.66
N CYS A 13 -23.51 24.77 6.50
CA CYS A 13 -23.47 23.32 6.30
C CYS A 13 -22.04 22.86 5.99
N LYS A 14 -21.67 21.70 6.54
CA LYS A 14 -20.37 21.06 6.33
C LYS A 14 -20.58 19.58 6.05
N LEU A 15 -19.87 19.05 5.06
CA LEU A 15 -19.89 17.62 4.71
C LEU A 15 -18.47 17.07 4.73
N GLY A 16 -18.22 16.06 5.56
CA GLY A 16 -16.93 15.37 5.63
C GLY A 16 -16.99 14.02 4.94
N LEU A 17 -16.29 13.87 3.81
CA LEU A 17 -16.13 12.58 3.13
C LEU A 17 -14.80 11.94 3.53
N THR A 18 -14.87 10.80 4.22
CA THR A 18 -13.69 10.03 4.62
C THR A 18 -13.95 8.53 4.46
N ALA A 19 -12.96 7.81 3.94
CA ALA A 19 -13.05 6.35 3.78
C ALA A 19 -12.68 5.57 5.05
N THR A 20 -11.93 6.19 5.98
CA THR A 20 -11.45 5.55 7.21
C THR A 20 -11.50 6.53 8.37
N LEU A 21 -12.10 6.13 9.49
CA LEU A 21 -12.17 6.93 10.72
C LEU A 21 -11.01 6.66 11.70
N LEU A 22 -10.15 5.68 11.40
CA LEU A 22 -9.00 5.34 12.22
C LEU A 22 -7.96 6.47 12.21
N ARG A 23 -7.56 6.91 13.39
CA ARG A 23 -6.44 7.82 13.66
C ARG A 23 -5.75 7.33 14.93
N GLU A 24 -4.43 7.32 14.89
CA GLU A 24 -3.60 6.85 16.00
C GLU A 24 -3.32 7.95 17.05
N ASP A 25 -3.72 9.19 16.77
CA ASP A 25 -3.47 10.35 17.64
C ASP A 25 -4.67 10.73 18.54
N ASP A 26 -5.66 9.86 18.70
CA ASP A 26 -6.90 10.01 19.50
C ASP A 26 -7.73 11.30 19.29
N LYS A 27 -7.31 12.16 18.36
CA LYS A 27 -7.98 13.42 17.97
C LYS A 27 -9.21 13.20 17.08
N ILE A 28 -9.81 12.02 17.12
CA ILE A 28 -11.06 11.72 16.38
C ILE A 28 -12.24 12.42 17.07
N ALA A 29 -12.24 12.47 18.40
CA ALA A 29 -13.31 13.13 19.16
C ALA A 29 -13.47 14.61 18.76
N ASP A 30 -12.37 15.28 18.44
CA ASP A 30 -12.38 16.67 17.97
C ASP A 30 -13.16 16.87 16.65
N LEU A 31 -13.22 15.85 15.77
CA LEU A 31 -13.96 15.99 14.51
C LEU A 31 -15.46 16.17 14.73
N ASN A 32 -16.01 15.55 15.77
CA ASN A 32 -17.43 15.66 16.09
C ASN A 32 -17.81 17.10 16.41
N PHE A 33 -16.93 17.84 17.10
CA PHE A 33 -17.13 19.26 17.39
C PHE A 33 -16.86 20.16 16.19
N LEU A 34 -15.87 19.82 15.36
CA LEU A 34 -15.43 20.66 14.25
C LEU A 34 -16.39 20.63 13.04
N ILE A 35 -16.94 19.46 12.73
CA ILE A 35 -17.78 19.22 11.54
C ILE A 35 -19.19 18.78 11.95
N GLY A 36 -19.29 17.89 12.94
CA GLY A 36 -20.54 17.27 13.36
C GLY A 36 -20.38 15.76 13.58
N PRO A 37 -21.43 15.08 14.09
CA PRO A 37 -21.40 13.65 14.34
C PRO A 37 -21.30 12.84 13.04
N LYS A 38 -20.83 11.60 13.16
CA LYS A 38 -20.83 10.64 12.05
C LYS A 38 -22.28 10.24 11.71
N LEU A 39 -22.77 10.69 10.55
CA LEU A 39 -24.12 10.39 10.07
C LEU A 39 -24.27 8.98 9.51
N TYR A 40 -23.27 8.50 8.76
CA TYR A 40 -23.35 7.22 8.07
C TYR A 40 -21.97 6.57 7.98
N GLU A 41 -21.94 5.25 8.19
CA GLU A 41 -20.78 4.41 7.95
C GLU A 41 -21.24 3.18 7.17
N ALA A 42 -20.70 3.02 5.97
CA ALA A 42 -21.00 1.85 5.17
C ALA A 42 -20.26 0.63 5.72
N ASN A 43 -20.98 -0.49 5.92
CA ASN A 43 -20.35 -1.75 6.32
C ASN A 43 -19.62 -2.37 5.13
N TRP A 44 -18.30 -2.58 5.28
CA TRP A 44 -17.44 -3.11 4.24
C TRP A 44 -17.84 -4.55 3.86
N LEU A 45 -18.29 -5.35 4.82
CA LEU A 45 -18.72 -6.74 4.58
C LEU A 45 -19.97 -6.81 3.69
N GLU A 46 -20.91 -5.87 3.87
CA GLU A 46 -22.11 -5.80 3.05
C GLU A 46 -21.79 -5.33 1.63
N LEU A 47 -20.92 -4.33 1.49
CA LEU A 47 -20.46 -3.85 0.18
C LEU A 47 -19.69 -4.93 -0.60
N GLN A 48 -18.90 -5.75 0.10
CA GLN A 48 -18.22 -6.91 -0.47
C GLN A 48 -19.23 -8.00 -0.88
N LYS A 49 -20.24 -8.29 -0.06
CA LYS A 49 -21.31 -9.26 -0.40
C LYS A 49 -22.15 -8.81 -1.60
N ARG A 50 -22.46 -7.51 -1.68
CA ARG A 50 -23.19 -6.90 -2.81
C ARG A 50 -22.34 -6.76 -4.09
N GLY A 51 -21.04 -7.07 -4.03
CA GLY A 51 -20.15 -7.07 -5.18
C GLY A 51 -19.60 -5.70 -5.58
N PHE A 52 -19.79 -4.67 -4.74
CA PHE A 52 -19.22 -3.33 -4.98
C PHE A 52 -17.72 -3.26 -4.68
N ILE A 53 -17.22 -4.13 -3.78
CA ILE A 53 -15.81 -4.22 -3.38
C ILE A 53 -15.27 -5.62 -3.70
N ALA A 54 -14.01 -5.69 -4.14
CA ALA A 54 -13.33 -6.96 -4.38
C ALA A 54 -13.23 -7.78 -3.09
N ARG A 55 -13.33 -9.12 -3.20
CA ARG A 55 -13.01 -9.99 -2.06
C ARG A 55 -11.49 -9.99 -1.86
N VAL A 56 -11.06 -9.52 -0.69
CA VAL A 56 -9.65 -9.47 -0.32
C VAL A 56 -9.32 -10.59 0.63
N GLN A 57 -8.25 -11.33 0.35
CA GLN A 57 -7.64 -12.26 1.28
C GLN A 57 -6.33 -11.65 1.77
N CYS A 58 -6.25 -11.35 3.06
CA CYS A 58 -5.03 -10.87 3.69
C CYS A 58 -4.26 -12.08 4.26
N ALA A 59 -2.98 -12.20 3.92
CA ALA A 59 -2.10 -13.24 4.44
C ALA A 59 -0.79 -12.63 4.92
N GLU A 60 -0.43 -12.90 6.17
CA GLU A 60 0.86 -12.49 6.75
C GLU A 60 1.87 -13.62 6.59
N VAL A 61 2.92 -13.38 5.79
CA VAL A 61 3.97 -14.36 5.54
C VAL A 61 5.20 -14.03 6.36
N TRP A 62 5.39 -14.77 7.45
CA TRP A 62 6.55 -14.63 8.32
C TRP A 62 7.75 -15.34 7.70
N CYS A 63 8.84 -14.60 7.47
CA CYS A 63 10.08 -15.15 6.93
C CYS A 63 11.13 -15.20 8.05
N PRO A 64 11.76 -16.36 8.32
CA PRO A 64 12.79 -16.47 9.34
C PRO A 64 13.98 -15.56 8.99
N MET A 65 14.57 -14.92 9.99
CA MET A 65 15.75 -14.07 9.80
C MET A 65 17.00 -14.95 9.68
N SER A 66 17.86 -14.67 8.70
CA SER A 66 19.15 -15.34 8.59
C SER A 66 20.04 -15.01 9.81
N PRO A 67 20.79 -15.97 10.36
CA PRO A 67 21.54 -15.80 11.61
C PRO A 67 22.51 -14.62 11.59
N GLU A 68 23.15 -14.36 10.46
CA GLU A 68 24.12 -13.26 10.28
C GLU A 68 23.43 -11.91 10.42
N PHE A 69 22.25 -11.78 9.81
CA PHE A 69 21.42 -10.58 9.92
C PHE A 69 20.86 -10.43 11.34
N TYR A 70 20.47 -11.53 11.98
CA TYR A 70 19.90 -11.52 13.32
C TYR A 70 20.93 -11.07 14.37
N ARG A 71 22.18 -11.52 14.26
CA ARG A 71 23.28 -11.08 15.11
C ARG A 71 23.47 -9.56 15.05
N GLU A 72 23.60 -9.01 13.84
CA GLU A 72 23.75 -7.56 13.65
C GLU A 72 22.50 -6.78 14.09
N TYR A 73 21.31 -7.37 13.92
CA TYR A 73 20.06 -6.77 14.34
C TYR A 73 19.98 -6.55 15.85
N LEU A 74 20.48 -7.51 16.64
CA LEU A 74 20.50 -7.42 18.11
C LEU A 74 21.51 -6.37 18.60
N VAL A 75 22.66 -6.24 17.92
CA VAL A 75 23.69 -5.26 18.29
C VAL A 75 23.26 -3.83 17.91
N CYS A 76 22.52 -3.67 16.83
CA CYS A 76 22.18 -2.36 16.30
C CYS A 76 20.98 -1.69 17.01
N LYS A 77 21.20 -0.56 17.70
CA LYS A 77 20.13 0.22 18.35
C LYS A 77 19.49 1.31 17.46
N THR A 78 20.06 1.57 16.28
CA THR A 78 19.72 2.74 15.44
C THR A 78 18.77 2.36 14.28
N SER A 79 18.34 3.36 13.49
CA SER A 79 17.54 3.20 12.25
C SER A 79 18.07 2.16 11.25
N LYS A 80 19.36 1.80 11.31
CA LYS A 80 19.96 0.70 10.53
C LYS A 80 19.32 -0.66 10.83
N ARG A 81 18.79 -0.85 12.05
CA ARG A 81 18.03 -2.04 12.44
C ARG A 81 16.84 -2.30 11.52
N LEU A 82 16.22 -1.23 11.01
CA LEU A 82 15.11 -1.34 10.06
C LEU A 82 15.57 -1.94 8.72
N LEU A 83 16.75 -1.53 8.25
CA LEU A 83 17.29 -2.03 7.00
C LEU A 83 17.62 -3.53 7.09
N LEU A 84 18.13 -4.00 8.24
CA LEU A 84 18.51 -5.40 8.44
C LEU A 84 17.33 -6.37 8.27
N TYR A 85 16.17 -6.09 8.88
CA TYR A 85 15.03 -7.00 8.73
C TYR A 85 14.35 -6.90 7.35
N VAL A 86 14.43 -5.75 6.68
CA VAL A 86 13.87 -5.56 5.32
C VAL A 86 14.76 -6.22 4.27
N MET A 87 16.07 -6.15 4.43
CA MET A 87 17.07 -6.71 3.51
C MET A 87 17.39 -8.19 3.80
N ASN A 88 16.60 -8.85 4.65
CA ASN A 88 16.73 -10.26 4.93
C ASN A 88 16.64 -11.08 3.62
N PRO A 89 17.66 -11.90 3.28
CA PRO A 89 17.65 -12.76 2.09
C PRO A 89 16.43 -13.69 2.01
N ASN A 90 15.92 -14.16 3.15
CA ASN A 90 14.74 -15.03 3.17
C ASN A 90 13.47 -14.27 2.76
N LYS A 91 13.33 -12.99 3.12
CA LYS A 91 12.25 -12.13 2.61
C LYS A 91 12.39 -11.91 1.12
N TYR A 92 13.61 -11.68 0.62
CA TYR A 92 13.87 -11.55 -0.81
C TYR A 92 13.40 -12.79 -1.58
N ARG A 93 13.76 -13.99 -1.09
CA ARG A 93 13.32 -15.28 -1.69
C ARG A 93 11.80 -15.44 -1.68
N ALA A 94 11.15 -15.11 -0.57
CA ALA A 94 9.69 -15.19 -0.45
C ALA A 94 9.00 -14.22 -1.43
N THR A 95 9.46 -12.98 -1.50
CA THR A 95 8.94 -11.99 -2.47
C THR A 95 9.14 -12.46 -3.91
N GLN A 96 10.33 -12.98 -4.24
CA GLN A 96 10.61 -13.52 -5.57
C GLN A 96 9.68 -14.69 -5.93
N TYR A 97 9.46 -15.60 -4.98
CA TYR A 97 8.56 -16.73 -5.16
C TYR A 97 7.11 -16.28 -5.41
N LEU A 98 6.59 -15.35 -4.60
CA LEU A 98 5.23 -14.83 -4.74
C LEU A 98 5.02 -14.10 -6.06
N ILE A 99 5.99 -13.27 -6.49
CA ILE A 99 5.94 -12.62 -7.79
C ILE A 99 5.87 -13.67 -8.90
N ALA A 100 6.78 -14.66 -8.89
CA ALA A 100 6.79 -15.71 -9.91
C ALA A 100 5.50 -16.54 -9.91
N TYR A 101 4.93 -16.82 -8.74
CA TYR A 101 3.67 -17.54 -8.60
C TYR A 101 2.50 -16.77 -9.25
N HIS A 102 2.40 -15.47 -9.01
CA HIS A 102 1.33 -14.63 -9.57
C HIS A 102 1.54 -14.29 -11.05
N GLU A 103 2.79 -14.14 -11.50
CA GLU A 103 3.10 -13.95 -12.92
C GLU A 103 2.66 -15.16 -13.77
N ARG A 104 2.84 -16.40 -13.26
CA ARG A 104 2.33 -17.62 -13.92
C ARG A 104 0.81 -17.65 -14.06
N ARG A 105 0.09 -16.98 -13.16
CA ARG A 105 -1.38 -16.87 -13.17
C ARG A 105 -1.88 -15.71 -14.05
N GLY A 106 -0.97 -14.87 -14.55
CA GLY A 106 -1.31 -13.65 -15.28
C GLY A 106 -1.94 -12.56 -14.39
N ASP A 107 -1.70 -12.62 -13.08
CA ASP A 107 -2.21 -11.65 -12.12
C ASP A 107 -1.29 -10.43 -12.06
N LYS A 108 -1.88 -9.23 -12.03
CA LYS A 108 -1.12 -7.98 -11.86
C LYS A 108 -0.73 -7.79 -10.40
N THR A 109 0.57 -7.64 -10.15
CA THR A 109 1.17 -7.57 -8.82
C THR A 109 1.83 -6.21 -8.58
N ILE A 110 1.48 -5.57 -7.47
CA ILE A 110 2.15 -4.36 -6.99
C ILE A 110 2.94 -4.72 -5.75
N VAL A 111 4.24 -4.40 -5.76
CA VAL A 111 5.12 -4.62 -4.62
C VAL A 111 5.42 -3.28 -3.96
N PHE A 112 5.05 -3.15 -2.70
CA PHE A 112 5.19 -1.94 -1.92
C PHE A 112 6.35 -2.07 -0.92
N SER A 113 7.20 -1.04 -0.86
CA SER A 113 8.25 -0.90 0.16
C SER A 113 8.41 0.56 0.57
N ASP A 114 8.26 0.84 1.86
CA ASP A 114 8.54 2.16 2.44
C ASP A 114 10.00 2.57 2.28
N ASN A 115 10.93 1.61 2.40
CA ASN A 115 12.35 1.88 2.27
C ASN A 115 12.76 1.89 0.79
N VAL A 116 13.19 3.06 0.30
CA VAL A 116 13.59 3.27 -1.10
C VAL A 116 14.85 2.48 -1.47
N PHE A 117 15.80 2.35 -0.54
CA PHE A 117 17.03 1.58 -0.80
C PHE A 117 16.72 0.10 -1.00
N ALA A 118 15.87 -0.47 -0.13
CA ALA A 118 15.40 -1.85 -0.30
C ALA A 118 14.60 -2.01 -1.58
N LEU A 119 13.68 -1.09 -1.88
CA LEU A 119 12.89 -1.10 -3.12
C LEU A 119 13.81 -1.18 -4.36
N LYS A 120 14.82 -0.31 -4.44
CA LYS A 120 15.77 -0.27 -5.56
C LYS A 120 16.55 -1.58 -5.64
N HIS A 121 17.03 -2.10 -4.51
CA HIS A 121 17.78 -3.36 -4.49
C HIS A 121 16.95 -4.54 -5.01
N TYR A 122 15.70 -4.66 -4.57
CA TYR A 122 14.79 -5.72 -4.99
C TYR A 122 14.45 -5.57 -6.49
N ALA A 123 14.08 -4.37 -6.92
CA ALA A 123 13.67 -4.11 -8.30
C ALA A 123 14.80 -4.35 -9.31
N VAL A 124 16.03 -3.89 -9.00
CA VAL A 124 17.21 -4.09 -9.87
C VAL A 124 17.57 -5.57 -9.95
N LYS A 125 17.62 -6.30 -8.82
CA LYS A 125 17.94 -7.73 -8.84
C LYS A 125 16.90 -8.59 -9.55
N MET A 126 15.63 -8.21 -9.46
CA MET A 126 14.51 -8.92 -10.11
C MET A 126 14.24 -8.42 -11.53
N ASN A 127 14.97 -7.41 -12.00
CA ASN A 127 14.78 -6.73 -13.29
C ASN A 127 13.32 -6.30 -13.52
N LYS A 128 12.72 -5.63 -12.54
CA LYS A 128 11.33 -5.13 -12.60
C LYS A 128 11.27 -3.60 -12.53
N PRO A 129 10.30 -2.96 -13.19
CA PRO A 129 10.12 -1.51 -13.09
C PRO A 129 9.82 -1.04 -11.68
N TYR A 130 10.35 0.12 -11.29
CA TYR A 130 10.11 0.69 -9.97
C TYR A 130 9.89 2.20 -10.02
N ILE A 131 9.07 2.71 -9.10
CA ILE A 131 8.75 4.13 -8.96
C ILE A 131 9.16 4.60 -7.56
N TYR A 132 9.93 5.69 -7.51
CA TYR A 132 10.38 6.31 -6.28
C TYR A 132 10.43 7.84 -6.42
N GLY A 133 10.78 8.57 -5.34
CA GLY A 133 10.62 10.03 -5.26
C GLY A 133 11.31 10.83 -6.38
N PRO A 134 12.59 10.54 -6.69
CA PRO A 134 13.31 11.16 -7.80
C PRO A 134 12.86 10.78 -9.22
N THR A 135 12.01 9.76 -9.42
CA THR A 135 11.57 9.36 -10.77
C THR A 135 10.83 10.52 -11.46
N SER A 136 11.16 10.83 -12.71
CA SER A 136 10.50 11.91 -13.47
C SER A 136 9.01 11.60 -13.72
N GLN A 137 8.19 12.64 -13.88
CA GLN A 137 6.75 12.42 -14.13
C GLN A 137 6.49 11.67 -15.44
N SER A 138 7.25 11.97 -16.50
CA SER A 138 7.14 11.29 -17.79
C SER A 138 7.43 9.80 -17.68
N GLU A 139 8.51 9.42 -17.01
CA GLU A 139 8.88 8.02 -16.77
C GLU A 139 7.83 7.29 -15.92
N ARG A 140 7.29 7.95 -14.89
CA ARG A 140 6.20 7.38 -14.08
C ARG A 140 4.98 7.06 -14.92
N ILE A 141 4.52 8.01 -15.75
CA ILE A 141 3.35 7.81 -16.62
C ILE A 141 3.61 6.64 -17.57
N GLN A 142 4.80 6.54 -18.14
CA GLN A 142 5.18 5.45 -19.03
C GLN A 142 5.16 4.09 -18.30
N ILE A 143 5.73 3.99 -17.10
CA ILE A 143 5.70 2.76 -16.30
C ILE A 143 4.26 2.35 -15.95
N LEU A 144 3.43 3.31 -15.54
CA LEU A 144 2.04 3.06 -15.18
C LEU A 144 1.18 2.65 -16.39
N GLN A 145 1.37 3.31 -17.55
CA GLN A 145 0.70 2.96 -18.79
C GLN A 145 1.13 1.57 -19.28
N ASN A 146 2.42 1.26 -19.23
CA ASN A 146 2.94 -0.06 -19.53
C ASN A 146 2.32 -1.12 -18.62
N PHE A 147 2.25 -0.89 -17.32
CA PHE A 147 1.59 -1.82 -16.40
C PHE A 147 0.08 -1.97 -16.66
N LYS A 148 -0.62 -0.92 -17.12
CA LYS A 148 -2.05 -0.99 -17.45
C LYS A 148 -2.32 -1.73 -18.76
N LEU A 149 -1.60 -1.37 -19.82
CA LEU A 149 -1.90 -1.80 -21.19
C LEU A 149 -1.11 -3.03 -21.63
N ASN A 150 0.13 -3.19 -21.17
CA ASN A 150 1.02 -4.24 -21.65
C ASN A 150 0.87 -5.51 -20.79
N PRO A 151 0.38 -6.64 -21.34
CA PRO A 151 0.24 -7.90 -20.61
C PRO A 151 1.58 -8.58 -20.29
N LYS A 152 2.70 -8.09 -20.84
CA LYS A 152 4.04 -8.57 -20.52
C LYS A 152 4.58 -7.98 -19.22
N VAL A 153 4.05 -6.84 -18.75
CA VAL A 153 4.51 -6.15 -17.55
C VAL A 153 3.46 -6.31 -16.45
N ASN A 154 3.59 -7.41 -15.70
CA ASN A 154 2.63 -7.77 -14.66
C ASN A 154 3.05 -7.35 -13.25
N THR A 155 4.28 -6.87 -13.08
CA THR A 155 4.83 -6.54 -11.75
C THR A 155 5.47 -5.15 -11.75
N ILE A 156 5.11 -4.33 -10.76
CA ILE A 156 5.76 -3.04 -10.50
C ILE A 156 6.11 -2.88 -9.03
N PHE A 157 7.20 -2.17 -8.77
CA PHE A 157 7.65 -1.79 -7.43
C PHE A 157 7.32 -0.32 -7.17
N VAL A 158 6.72 -0.02 -6.01
CA VAL A 158 6.34 1.35 -5.64
C VAL A 158 6.78 1.68 -4.22
N SER A 159 7.26 2.90 -4.03
CA SER A 159 7.52 3.45 -2.70
C SER A 159 6.31 4.21 -2.14
N LYS A 160 6.48 4.77 -0.94
CA LYS A 160 5.51 5.65 -0.25
C LYS A 160 4.96 6.82 -1.11
N VAL A 161 5.62 7.20 -2.20
CA VAL A 161 5.12 8.24 -3.13
C VAL A 161 3.75 7.86 -3.71
N ALA A 162 3.46 6.56 -3.80
CA ALA A 162 2.20 6.03 -4.26
C ALA A 162 0.99 6.32 -3.34
N ASP A 163 1.22 6.65 -2.07
CA ASP A 163 0.13 6.94 -1.13
C ASP A 163 -0.42 8.35 -1.28
N THR A 164 0.42 9.30 -1.68
CA THR A 164 0.12 10.74 -1.63
C THR A 164 -0.08 11.38 -2.98
N SER A 165 0.53 10.85 -4.04
CA SER A 165 0.84 11.68 -5.21
C SER A 165 0.22 11.23 -6.54
N PHE A 166 -0.41 10.04 -6.63
CA PHE A 166 -1.00 9.57 -7.88
C PHE A 166 -1.96 8.39 -7.71
N ASP A 167 -2.88 8.23 -8.67
CA ASP A 167 -3.79 7.08 -8.74
C ASP A 167 -3.03 5.82 -9.17
N LEU A 168 -2.97 4.84 -8.29
CA LEU A 168 -2.42 3.52 -8.61
C LEU A 168 -3.34 2.77 -9.58
N PRO A 169 -2.76 2.05 -10.56
CA PRO A 169 -3.51 1.18 -11.44
C PRO A 169 -4.16 0.03 -10.67
N GLU A 170 -5.25 -0.50 -11.23
CA GLU A 170 -5.90 -1.70 -10.70
C GLU A 170 -4.94 -2.88 -10.74
N ALA A 171 -4.75 -3.51 -9.58
CA ALA A 171 -3.92 -4.70 -9.43
C ALA A 171 -4.69 -5.80 -8.71
N ASN A 172 -4.30 -7.04 -8.97
CA ASN A 172 -4.89 -8.23 -8.39
C ASN A 172 -4.24 -8.59 -7.05
N VAL A 173 -2.94 -8.32 -6.92
CA VAL A 173 -2.14 -8.72 -5.78
C VAL A 173 -1.32 -7.55 -5.28
N LEU A 174 -1.32 -7.36 -3.97
CA LEU A 174 -0.49 -6.40 -3.28
C LEU A 174 0.47 -7.15 -2.36
N ILE A 175 1.78 -6.96 -2.56
CA ILE A 175 2.82 -7.53 -1.69
C ILE A 175 3.45 -6.36 -0.93
N GLN A 176 3.37 -6.37 0.40
CA GLN A 176 4.00 -5.36 1.24
C GLN A 176 5.22 -5.95 1.96
N ILE A 177 6.42 -5.44 1.64
CA ILE A 177 7.69 -5.98 2.18
C ILE A 177 8.03 -5.36 3.54
N SER A 178 7.85 -4.05 3.63
CA SER A 178 8.17 -3.26 4.82
C SER A 178 7.02 -2.32 5.13
N SER A 179 6.66 -2.26 6.40
CA SER A 179 5.79 -1.25 6.99
C SER A 179 6.56 -0.48 8.04
N HIS A 180 6.42 0.85 8.05
CA HIS A 180 6.81 1.67 9.18
C HIS A 180 5.71 1.65 10.25
N GLY A 181 6.10 1.40 11.51
CA GLY A 181 5.19 1.45 12.65
C GLY A 181 4.53 2.82 12.74
N GLY A 182 3.20 2.84 12.84
CA GLY A 182 2.38 4.06 12.90
C GLY A 182 1.69 4.47 11.59
N SER A 183 1.65 3.56 10.60
CA SER A 183 1.08 3.80 9.28
C SER A 183 -0.15 2.92 8.98
N ARG A 184 -0.74 2.25 9.99
CA ARG A 184 -1.85 1.28 9.77
C ARG A 184 -3.03 1.88 9.02
N ARG A 185 -3.33 3.16 9.29
CA ARG A 185 -4.34 3.92 8.54
C ARG A 185 -4.00 4.03 7.05
N GLN A 186 -2.75 4.37 6.72
CA GLN A 186 -2.31 4.53 5.34
C GLN A 186 -2.32 3.18 4.62
N GLU A 187 -1.97 2.09 5.30
CA GLU A 187 -2.05 0.73 4.75
C GLU A 187 -3.47 0.32 4.40
N ALA A 188 -4.43 0.54 5.31
CA ALA A 188 -5.84 0.23 5.05
C ALA A 188 -6.41 1.06 3.89
N GLN A 189 -6.06 2.35 3.82
CA GLN A 189 -6.45 3.21 2.70
C GLN A 189 -5.81 2.76 1.39
N ARG A 190 -4.52 2.39 1.40
CA ARG A 190 -3.78 1.89 0.25
C ARG A 190 -4.42 0.61 -0.28
N LEU A 191 -4.72 -0.34 0.60
CA LEU A 191 -5.37 -1.59 0.26
C LEU A 191 -6.72 -1.34 -0.43
N GLY A 192 -7.54 -0.43 0.11
CA GLY A 192 -8.82 -0.06 -0.50
C GLY A 192 -8.71 0.67 -1.85
N ARG A 193 -7.63 1.44 -2.09
CA ARG A 193 -7.40 2.14 -3.37
C ARG A 193 -6.97 1.19 -4.49
N ILE A 194 -6.15 0.19 -4.15
CA ILE A 194 -5.56 -0.75 -5.09
C ILE A 194 -6.54 -1.88 -5.45
N LEU A 195 -7.26 -2.41 -4.46
CA LEU A 195 -8.16 -3.54 -4.62
C LEU A 195 -9.56 -3.07 -5.00
N ARG A 196 -9.70 -2.62 -6.25
CA ARG A 196 -11.01 -2.26 -6.83
C ARG A 196 -11.73 -3.50 -7.34
N ALA A 197 -13.06 -3.51 -7.24
CA ALA A 197 -13.89 -4.58 -7.78
C ALA A 197 -13.72 -4.66 -9.30
N LYS A 198 -13.26 -5.83 -9.78
CA LYS A 198 -13.18 -6.07 -11.22
C LYS A 198 -14.59 -6.31 -11.74
N LYS A 199 -15.06 -5.51 -12.71
CA LYS A 199 -16.29 -5.82 -13.46
C LYS A 199 -16.13 -7.20 -14.12
N GLY A 200 -16.88 -8.20 -13.64
CA GLY A 200 -17.08 -9.46 -14.36
C GLY A 200 -16.22 -10.67 -14.01
N LYS A 201 -15.45 -10.70 -12.90
CA LYS A 201 -14.85 -11.97 -12.43
C LYS A 201 -15.43 -12.41 -11.09
N ALA A 202 -16.35 -13.37 -11.15
CA ALA A 202 -16.55 -14.31 -10.06
C ALA A 202 -15.20 -15.02 -9.82
N LEU A 203 -14.57 -14.75 -8.68
CA LEU A 203 -13.36 -15.44 -8.26
C LEU A 203 -13.75 -16.89 -7.94
N LYS A 204 -13.36 -17.80 -8.83
CA LYS A 204 -13.38 -19.25 -8.54
C LYS A 204 -12.45 -19.53 -7.37
N LEU A 205 -12.95 -20.37 -6.46
CA LEU A 205 -12.26 -20.95 -5.30
C LEU A 205 -10.88 -21.50 -5.68
#